data_AF-A0A947E6H1-F1
#
_entry.id   AF-A0A947E6H1-F1
#
_cell.length_a   1.000
_cell.length_b   1.000
_cell.length_c   1.000
_cell.angle_alpha   90.00
_cell.angle_beta   90.00
_cell.angle_gamma   90.00
#
_symmetry.space_group_name_H-M   'P 1'
#
loop_
_entity.id
_entity.type
_entity.pdbx_description
1 polymer ?
#
loop_
_entity_poly.entity_id
_entity_poly.type
_entity_poly.pdbx_seq_one_letter_code
_entity_poly.pdbx_strand_id
1 'polypeptide(L)'
;MQNIIVVLGTGGTIAGTSAVAGDNIGYTAAQIGVSQLVQAIPALSSVPLECEQVAQIDSKDMGFAIWRTLALRAAHHLARPEVTGVVVTHGTDTLEETAYFLQRVLEPAKPLVMTAAMRPATSPQADGPQNLLDAVRVAGHLGVQGVVAVLN
;
A
#
# COMPACT_ATOMS: atom_id res chain seq x y z
N MET A 1 12.37 13.08 -17.77
CA MET A 1 11.14 13.12 -16.95
C MET A 1 11.47 12.39 -15.65
N GLN A 2 11.08 12.94 -14.50
CA GLN A 2 11.29 12.27 -13.22
C GLN A 2 10.26 11.14 -13.09
N ASN A 3 10.73 9.92 -12.82
CA ASN A 3 9.89 8.75 -12.60
C ASN A 3 9.35 8.80 -11.17
N ILE A 4 8.03 8.91 -11.01
CA ILE A 4 7.36 9.02 -9.71
C ILE A 4 6.64 7.71 -9.39
N ILE A 5 6.67 7.29 -8.13
CA ILE A 5 5.82 6.21 -7.62
C ILE A 5 4.76 6.81 -6.71
N VAL A 6 3.51 6.37 -6.86
CA VAL A 6 2.38 6.83 -6.04
C VAL A 6 2.05 5.78 -5.00
N VAL A 7 1.95 6.16 -3.74
CA VAL A 7 1.54 5.28 -2.63
C VAL A 7 0.12 5.63 -2.21
N LEU A 8 -0.80 4.69 -2.40
CA LEU A 8 -2.20 4.80 -2.02
C LEU A 8 -2.43 4.11 -0.67
N GLY A 9 -2.91 4.87 0.31
CA GLY A 9 -3.25 4.37 1.64
C GLY A 9 -4.68 3.87 1.73
N THR A 10 -4.89 2.64 2.20
CA THR A 10 -6.24 2.13 2.52
C THR A 10 -6.44 1.74 3.98
N GLY A 11 -5.37 1.70 4.77
CA GLY A 11 -5.38 1.35 6.19
C GLY A 11 -4.67 0.03 6.47
N GLY A 12 -5.36 -0.90 7.13
CA GLY A 12 -4.81 -2.19 7.52
C GLY A 12 -3.84 -2.15 8.71
N THR A 13 -3.31 -3.32 9.04
CA THR A 13 -2.36 -3.56 10.14
C THR A 13 -1.03 -2.83 9.95
N ILE A 14 -0.59 -2.65 8.70
CA ILE A 14 0.60 -1.84 8.38
C ILE A 14 0.47 -0.38 8.87
N ALA A 15 -0.76 0.11 8.93
CA ALA A 15 -1.13 1.41 9.48
C ALA A 15 -1.65 1.31 10.93
N GLY A 16 -1.65 0.13 11.53
CA GLY A 16 -2.22 -0.12 12.85
C GLY A 16 -1.27 0.22 14.00
N THR A 17 -1.84 0.55 15.16
CA THR A 17 -1.09 0.83 16.38
C THR A 17 -1.65 0.04 17.55
N SER A 18 -0.76 -0.32 18.48
CA SER A 18 -1.12 -0.88 19.79
C SER A 18 -0.58 0.02 20.89
N ALA A 19 -1.35 0.17 21.97
CA ALA A 19 -0.91 0.86 23.18
C ALA A 19 0.19 0.09 23.93
N VAL A 20 0.31 -1.22 23.70
CA VAL A 20 1.31 -2.09 24.33
C VAL A 20 2.30 -2.56 23.27
N ALA A 21 3.57 -2.16 23.44
CA ALA A 21 4.64 -2.61 22.56
C ALA A 21 4.79 -4.15 22.65
N GLY A 22 4.66 -4.83 21.51
CA GLY A 22 4.74 -6.29 21.41
C GLY A 22 3.39 -7.01 21.41
N ASP A 23 2.27 -6.31 21.65
CA ASP A 23 0.95 -6.88 21.42
C ASP A 23 0.61 -6.83 19.91
N ASN A 24 0.74 -7.99 19.28
CA ASN A 24 0.45 -8.17 17.85
C ASN A 24 -1.01 -8.58 17.59
N ILE A 25 -1.85 -8.72 18.62
CA ILE A 25 -3.25 -9.15 18.50
C ILE A 25 -4.21 -8.02 18.90
N GLY A 26 -3.98 -7.39 20.06
CA GLY A 26 -4.80 -6.30 20.59
C GLY A 26 -4.47 -4.92 20.03
N TYR A 27 -4.30 -4.81 18.71
CA TYR A 27 -4.04 -3.54 18.02
C TYR A 27 -5.31 -3.02 17.32
N THR A 28 -5.29 -1.73 16.99
CA THR A 28 -6.32 -1.12 16.12
C THR A 28 -5.70 -0.85 14.75
N ALA A 29 -6.28 -1.40 13.69
CA ALA A 29 -5.83 -1.15 12.31
C ALA A 29 -6.09 0.30 11.87
N ALA A 30 -5.39 0.76 10.82
CA ALA A 30 -5.66 2.02 10.13
C ALA A 30 -5.64 3.29 11.01
N GLN A 31 -4.62 3.43 11.86
CA GLN A 31 -4.43 4.59 12.73
C GLN A 31 -3.41 5.60 12.17
N ILE A 32 -2.47 5.15 11.34
CA ILE A 32 -1.39 5.97 10.76
C ILE A 32 -1.71 6.31 9.30
N GLY A 33 -1.55 7.58 8.90
CA GLY A 33 -1.74 7.98 7.51
C GLY A 33 -0.58 7.52 6.61
N VAL A 34 -0.85 7.31 5.32
CA VAL A 34 0.14 6.79 4.35
C VAL A 34 1.39 7.67 4.24
N SER A 35 1.24 9.00 4.28
CA SER A 35 2.39 9.91 4.27
C SER A 35 3.29 9.72 5.49
N GLN A 36 2.71 9.43 6.66
CA GLN A 36 3.46 9.16 7.88
C GLN A 36 4.18 7.80 7.80
N LEU A 37 3.54 6.77 7.21
CA LEU A 37 4.17 5.48 6.96
C LEU A 37 5.40 5.62 6.06
N VAL A 38 5.28 6.38 4.96
CA VAL A 38 6.39 6.63 4.04
C VAL A 38 7.51 7.43 4.72
N GLN A 39 7.17 8.49 5.47
CA GLN A 39 8.15 9.31 6.19
C GLN A 39 8.90 8.55 7.29
N ALA A 40 8.30 7.52 7.87
CA ALA A 40 8.94 6.67 8.88
C ALA A 40 10.06 5.77 8.32
N ILE A 41 10.23 5.70 7.00
CA ILE A 41 11.23 4.85 6.34
C ILE A 41 12.33 5.73 5.72
N PRO A 42 13.49 5.91 6.39
CA PRO A 42 14.56 6.79 5.90
C PRO A 42 15.05 6.46 4.49
N ALA A 43 15.04 5.18 4.11
CA ALA A 43 15.45 4.71 2.79
C ALA A 43 14.55 5.23 1.64
N LEU A 44 13.34 5.70 1.94
CA LEU A 44 12.41 6.27 0.95
C LEU A 44 12.57 7.80 0.80
N SER A 45 13.34 8.46 1.65
CA SER A 45 13.45 9.94 1.66
C SER A 45 14.00 10.56 0.37
N SER A 46 14.82 9.81 -0.39
CA SER A 46 15.37 10.25 -1.67
C SER A 46 14.59 9.73 -2.89
N VAL A 47 13.55 8.93 -2.67
CA VAL A 47 12.70 8.40 -3.74
C VAL A 47 11.61 9.43 -4.04
N PRO A 48 11.40 9.82 -5.30
CA PRO A 48 10.30 10.70 -5.69
C PRO A 48 8.96 9.98 -5.52
N LEU A 49 8.29 10.23 -4.39
CA LEU A 49 7.03 9.62 -4.00
C LEU A 49 5.91 10.65 -3.88
N GLU A 50 4.73 10.28 -4.35
CA GLU A 50 3.47 10.95 -4.02
C GLU A 50 2.63 10.04 -3.13
N CYS A 51 1.94 10.62 -2.16
CA CYS A 51 1.11 9.88 -1.20
C CYS A 51 -0.34 10.35 -1.31
N GLU A 52 -1.28 9.42 -1.40
CA GLU A 52 -2.72 9.71 -1.35
C GLU A 52 -3.43 8.75 -0.39
N GLN A 53 -4.17 9.30 0.57
CA GLN A 53 -5.03 8.50 1.44
C GLN A 53 -6.39 8.27 0.76
N VAL A 54 -6.66 7.04 0.35
CA VAL A 54 -7.90 6.64 -0.34
C VAL A 54 -8.97 6.19 0.65
N ALA A 55 -8.56 5.43 1.66
CA ALA A 55 -9.40 4.94 2.75
C ALA A 55 -8.57 4.78 4.02
N GLN A 56 -9.20 4.58 5.17
CA GLN A 56 -8.51 4.37 6.43
C GLN A 56 -9.32 3.39 7.29
N ILE A 57 -9.26 2.11 6.90
CA ILE A 57 -10.13 1.06 7.45
C ILE A 57 -9.37 -0.23 7.77
N ASP A 58 -10.01 -1.11 8.55
CA ASP A 58 -9.66 -2.53 8.60
C ASP A 58 -10.09 -3.20 7.27
N SER A 59 -9.27 -4.12 6.75
CA SER A 59 -9.53 -4.74 5.45
C SER A 59 -10.80 -5.59 5.42
N LYS A 60 -11.26 -6.10 6.57
CA LYS A 60 -12.55 -6.80 6.66
C LYS A 60 -13.76 -5.92 6.35
N ASP A 61 -13.60 -4.60 6.50
CA ASP A 61 -14.63 -3.59 6.21
C ASP A 61 -14.51 -3.06 4.77
N MET A 62 -13.61 -3.64 3.96
CA MET A 62 -13.50 -3.31 2.55
C MET A 62 -14.78 -3.72 1.81
N GLY A 63 -15.33 -2.79 1.03
CA GLY A 63 -16.58 -3.00 0.30
C GLY A 63 -16.61 -2.30 -1.04
N PHE A 64 -17.64 -2.58 -1.84
CA PHE A 64 -17.74 -2.14 -3.24
C PHE A 64 -17.53 -0.64 -3.46
N ALA A 65 -18.02 0.22 -2.57
CA ALA A 65 -17.84 1.67 -2.68
C ALA A 65 -16.36 2.07 -2.57
N ILE A 66 -15.63 1.45 -1.63
CA ILE A 66 -14.21 1.74 -1.40
C ILE A 66 -13.36 1.12 -2.51
N TRP A 67 -13.65 -0.11 -2.92
CA TRP A 67 -13.03 -0.74 -4.09
C TRP A 67 -13.19 0.11 -5.36
N ARG A 68 -14.39 0.63 -5.61
CA ARG A 68 -14.63 1.53 -6.75
C ARG A 68 -13.76 2.78 -6.66
N THR A 69 -13.69 3.42 -5.50
CA THR A 69 -12.84 4.60 -5.30
C THR A 69 -11.37 4.25 -5.52
N LEU A 70 -10.88 3.16 -4.93
CA LEU A 70 -9.50 2.70 -5.11
C LEU A 70 -9.15 2.43 -6.57
N ALA A 71 -10.03 1.74 -7.31
CA ALA A 71 -9.83 1.49 -8.74
C ALA A 71 -9.77 2.78 -9.56
N LEU A 72 -10.66 3.74 -9.29
CA LEU A 72 -10.67 5.03 -9.99
C LEU A 72 -9.41 5.85 -9.70
N ARG A 73 -8.94 5.88 -8.45
CA ARG A 73 -7.70 6.58 -8.08
C ARG A 73 -6.47 5.90 -8.65
N ALA A 74 -6.37 4.58 -8.56
CA ALA A 74 -5.31 3.82 -9.20
C ALA A 74 -5.27 4.06 -10.72
N ALA A 75 -6.41 3.98 -11.41
CA ALA A 75 -6.50 4.27 -12.85
C ALA A 75 -6.02 5.68 -13.19
N HIS A 76 -6.43 6.69 -12.41
CA HIS A 76 -5.99 8.06 -12.58
C HIS A 76 -4.47 8.19 -12.50
N HIS A 77 -3.83 7.59 -11.50
CA HIS A 77 -2.37 7.66 -11.36
C HIS A 77 -1.63 6.84 -12.41
N LEU A 78 -2.11 5.65 -12.74
CA LEU A 78 -1.50 4.80 -13.78
C LEU A 78 -1.51 5.47 -15.16
N ALA A 79 -2.51 6.31 -15.46
CA ALA A 79 -2.61 7.04 -16.71
C ALA A 79 -1.58 8.18 -16.86
N ARG A 80 -0.97 8.66 -15.76
CA ARG A 80 -0.01 9.77 -15.78
C ARG A 80 1.34 9.33 -16.36
N PRO A 81 1.88 9.97 -17.41
CA PRO A 81 3.13 9.54 -18.06
C PRO A 81 4.34 9.49 -17.14
N GLU A 82 4.43 10.40 -16.18
CA GLU A 82 5.52 10.50 -15.20
C GLU A 82 5.43 9.49 -14.06
N VAL A 83 4.27 8.85 -13.85
CA VAL A 83 4.09 7.81 -12.84
C VAL A 83 4.53 6.47 -13.41
N THR A 84 5.54 5.84 -12.79
CA THR A 84 6.04 4.53 -13.23
C THR A 84 5.33 3.35 -12.60
N GLY A 85 4.72 3.55 -11.43
CA GLY A 85 4.02 2.49 -10.71
C GLY A 85 3.19 3.05 -9.55
N VAL A 86 2.27 2.21 -9.06
CA VAL A 86 1.44 2.49 -7.89
C VAL A 86 1.71 1.43 -6.83
N VAL A 87 1.82 1.84 -5.57
CA VAL A 87 1.84 0.95 -4.40
C VAL A 87 0.56 1.18 -3.61
N VAL A 88 -0.08 0.12 -3.12
CA VAL A 88 -1.26 0.19 -2.26
C VAL A 88 -0.93 -0.44 -0.92
N THR A 89 -0.99 0.34 0.17
CA THR A 89 -0.93 -0.22 1.52
C THR A 89 -2.33 -0.68 1.94
N HIS A 90 -2.43 -1.94 2.36
CA HIS A 90 -3.70 -2.61 2.63
C HIS A 90 -3.62 -3.48 3.90
N GLY A 91 -4.78 -3.90 4.42
CA GLY A 91 -4.86 -4.96 5.43
C GLY A 91 -4.76 -6.35 4.81
N THR A 92 -4.30 -7.33 5.56
CA THR A 92 -4.00 -8.68 5.05
C THR A 92 -5.24 -9.49 4.74
N ASP A 93 -6.31 -9.33 5.53
CA ASP A 93 -7.48 -10.23 5.51
C ASP A 93 -8.16 -10.33 4.15
N THR A 94 -8.22 -9.22 3.39
CA THR A 94 -8.87 -9.16 2.07
C THR A 94 -7.94 -8.58 0.99
N LEU A 95 -6.62 -8.68 1.21
CA LEU A 95 -5.62 -8.21 0.24
C LEU A 95 -5.77 -8.95 -1.09
N GLU A 96 -5.95 -10.27 -1.04
CA GLU A 96 -6.08 -11.12 -2.23
C GLU A 96 -7.30 -10.78 -3.08
N GLU A 97 -8.44 -10.50 -2.44
CA GLU A 97 -9.68 -10.10 -3.11
C GLU A 97 -9.50 -8.76 -3.83
N THR A 98 -8.92 -7.79 -3.12
CA THR A 98 -8.65 -6.45 -3.67
C THR A 98 -7.65 -6.51 -4.81
N ALA A 99 -6.58 -7.31 -4.67
CA ALA A 99 -5.58 -7.51 -5.72
C ALA A 99 -6.21 -8.10 -6.99
N TYR A 100 -7.02 -9.16 -6.82
CA TYR A 100 -7.73 -9.80 -7.94
C TYR A 100 -8.71 -8.83 -8.61
N PHE A 101 -9.51 -8.10 -7.82
CA PHE A 101 -10.44 -7.10 -8.33
C PHE A 101 -9.72 -6.03 -9.17
N LEU A 102 -8.65 -5.44 -8.64
CA LEU A 102 -7.88 -4.41 -9.34
C LEU A 102 -7.24 -4.95 -10.63
N GLN A 103 -6.69 -6.17 -10.60
CA GLN A 103 -6.17 -6.82 -11.80
C GLN A 103 -7.27 -6.96 -12.84
N ARG A 104 -8.49 -7.29 -12.41
CA ARG A 104 -9.60 -7.54 -13.32
C ARG A 104 -10.20 -6.30 -13.96
N VAL A 105 -10.28 -5.20 -13.23
CA VAL A 105 -10.93 -3.98 -13.73
C VAL A 105 -9.96 -3.00 -14.37
N LEU A 106 -8.66 -3.09 -14.08
CA LEU A 106 -7.65 -2.16 -14.58
C LEU A 106 -6.73 -2.75 -15.66
N GLU A 107 -6.41 -4.05 -15.58
CA GLU A 107 -5.43 -4.72 -16.45
C GLU A 107 -4.16 -3.87 -16.68
N PRO A 108 -3.48 -3.42 -15.60
CA PRO A 108 -2.56 -2.30 -15.70
C PRO A 108 -1.26 -2.71 -16.41
N ALA A 109 -0.86 -1.92 -17.41
CA ALA A 109 0.41 -2.11 -18.12
C ALA A 109 1.65 -1.67 -17.31
N LYS A 110 1.42 -0.83 -16.29
CA LYS A 110 2.40 -0.43 -15.27
C LYS A 110 2.17 -1.23 -13.98
N PRO A 111 3.18 -1.43 -13.13
CA PRO A 111 3.01 -2.16 -11.88
C PRO A 111 2.03 -1.46 -10.93
N LEU A 112 1.08 -2.24 -10.39
CA LEU A 112 0.28 -1.90 -9.22
C LEU A 112 0.63 -2.91 -8.11
N VAL A 113 1.39 -2.48 -7.12
CA VAL A 113 1.96 -3.33 -6.08
C VAL A 113 1.13 -3.24 -4.81
N MET A 114 0.53 -4.35 -4.39
CA MET A 114 -0.14 -4.49 -3.10
C MET A 114 0.90 -4.81 -2.02
N THR A 115 0.80 -4.17 -0.86
CA THR A 115 1.63 -4.50 0.30
C THR A 115 0.84 -4.36 1.60
N ALA A 116 1.27 -5.09 2.62
CA ALA A 116 0.62 -5.15 3.92
C ALA A 116 1.65 -5.53 5.00
N ALA A 117 1.18 -5.65 6.24
CA ALA A 117 1.98 -6.16 7.36
C ALA A 117 1.13 -7.09 8.22
N MET A 118 1.75 -8.13 8.77
CA MET A 118 1.11 -9.02 9.75
C MET A 118 1.18 -8.46 11.18
N ARG A 119 2.09 -7.51 11.44
CA ARG A 119 2.28 -6.89 12.75
C ARG A 119 2.02 -5.38 12.69
N PRO A 120 1.44 -4.79 13.75
CA PRO A 120 1.18 -3.36 13.81
C PRO A 120 2.48 -2.55 13.79
N ALA A 121 2.40 -1.28 13.39
CA ALA A 121 3.56 -0.39 13.25
C ALA A 121 4.30 -0.14 14.58
N THR A 122 3.63 -0.32 15.72
CA THR A 122 4.24 -0.20 17.06
C THR A 122 4.91 -1.49 17.54
N SER A 123 4.88 -2.57 16.76
CA SER A 123 5.55 -3.82 17.10
C SER A 123 7.07 -3.65 17.01
N PRO A 124 7.86 -4.14 17.99
CA PRO A 124 9.32 -4.13 17.92
C PRO A 124 9.90 -4.89 16.71
N GLN A 125 9.10 -5.79 16.12
CA GLN A 125 9.45 -6.60 14.96
C GLN A 125 8.49 -6.33 13.78
N ALA A 126 8.02 -5.09 13.63
CA ALA A 126 7.11 -4.72 12.54
C ALA A 126 7.73 -5.02 11.17
N ASP A 127 7.01 -5.79 10.35
CA ASP A 127 7.38 -6.15 8.98
C ASP A 127 6.98 -5.10 7.93
N GLY A 128 6.02 -4.23 8.26
CA GLY A 128 5.51 -3.18 7.39
C GLY A 128 6.56 -2.27 6.74
N PRO A 129 7.56 -1.74 7.47
CA PRO A 129 8.59 -0.87 6.88
C PRO A 129 9.39 -1.54 5.76
N GLN A 130 9.78 -2.81 5.95
CA GLN A 130 10.54 -3.55 4.93
C GLN A 130 9.64 -3.92 3.75
N ASN A 131 8.41 -4.38 4.01
CA ASN A 131 7.44 -4.70 2.96
C ASN A 131 7.12 -3.48 2.07
N LEU A 132 6.92 -2.30 2.66
CA LEU A 132 6.66 -1.07 1.92
C LEU A 132 7.90 -0.62 1.10
N LEU A 133 9.10 -0.71 1.67
CA LEU A 133 10.34 -0.42 0.95
C LEU A 133 10.50 -1.33 -0.28
N ASP A 134 10.28 -2.63 -0.13
CA ASP A 134 10.39 -3.58 -1.23
C ASP A 134 9.27 -3.42 -2.25
N ALA A 135 8.06 -3.09 -1.81
CA ALA A 135 6.95 -2.77 -2.71
C ALA A 135 7.25 -1.55 -3.60
N VAL A 136 7.84 -0.49 -3.03
CA VAL A 136 8.30 0.69 -3.79
C VAL A 136 9.39 0.31 -4.79
N ARG A 137 10.35 -0.55 -4.41
CA ARG A 137 11.39 -1.02 -5.34
C ARG A 137 10.80 -1.81 -6.51
N VAL A 138 9.84 -2.70 -6.23
CA VAL A 138 9.14 -3.46 -7.28
C VAL A 138 8.33 -2.55 -8.20
N ALA A 139 7.67 -1.52 -7.65
CA ALA A 139 6.91 -0.55 -8.45
C ALA A 139 7.79 0.30 -9.39
N GLY A 140 9.09 0.41 -9.11
CA GLY A 140 10.08 1.07 -9.97
C GLY A 140 10.84 0.13 -10.91
N HIS A 141 10.65 -1.19 -10.81
CA HIS A 141 11.45 -2.17 -11.55
C HIS A 141 10.94 -2.37 -12.98
N LEU A 142 11.86 -2.34 -13.95
CA LEU A 142 11.53 -2.58 -15.36
C LEU A 142 11.03 -4.02 -15.57
N GLY A 143 9.96 -4.17 -16.34
CA GLY A 143 9.39 -5.47 -16.70
C GLY A 143 8.32 -6.01 -15.73
N VAL A 144 8.06 -5.34 -14.61
CA VAL A 144 6.90 -5.67 -13.76
C VAL A 144 5.65 -5.03 -14.37
N GLN A 145 4.59 -5.82 -14.49
CA GLN A 145 3.29 -5.39 -15.03
C GLN A 145 2.16 -6.06 -14.26
N GLY A 146 0.94 -5.54 -14.40
CA GLY A 146 -0.21 -6.07 -13.69
C GLY A 146 -0.20 -5.73 -12.19
N VAL A 147 -1.08 -6.40 -11.47
CA VAL A 147 -1.14 -6.35 -10.02
C VAL A 147 -0.26 -7.45 -9.43
N VAL A 148 0.64 -7.06 -8.53
CA VAL A 148 1.53 -7.97 -7.80
C VAL A 148 1.44 -7.71 -6.30
N ALA A 149 1.77 -8.70 -5.47
CA ALA A 149 1.79 -8.54 -4.02
C ALA A 149 3.21 -8.72 -3.48
N VAL A 150 3.63 -7.83 -2.57
CA VAL A 150 4.95 -7.85 -1.91
C VAL A 150 4.74 -7.78 -0.40
N LEU A 151 5.00 -8.90 0.27
CA LEU A 151 4.95 -9.09 1.72
C LEU A 151 5.66 -10.40 2.11
N ASN A 152 6.20 -10.48 3.33
CA ASN A 152 6.76 -11.68 3.95
C ASN A 152 6.58 -11.68 5.47
#